data_AF-A0A968X0R7-F1
#
_entry.id   AF-A0A968X0R7-F1
#
_cell.length_a   1.000
_cell.length_b   1.000
_cell.length_c   1.000
_cell.angle_alpha   90.00
_cell.angle_beta   90.00
_cell.angle_gamma   90.00
#
_symmetry.space_group_name_H-M   'P 1'
#
loop_
_entity.id
_entity.type
_entity.pdbx_description
1 polymer ?
#
loop_
_entity_poly.entity_id
_entity_poly.type
_entity_poly.pdbx_seq_one_letter_code
_entity_poly.pdbx_strand_id
1 'polypeptide(L)'
;MAPTCSGVSTDAKCVIGVWATSERPKLTVRGFGSVSADLSQGYVQVARLGNPLVNEAVLPLALKDAFNGLEPKGDTPLAAGTLAGPAAGALFVKSVFTPELQGLLPVLYPGVFTQTGATANLPPTPRSDLFTIFLTGIPSITMQTNSGNPFTTPGKVASEILRLNVAIAPTAGVCQGKIMGALDGDLGGFPNGRRLEDDVTDIAFRAVAGGYGTFLNTALSFPNLSPGNLLTDGVQKNDKACLSKFPYVPSPHSGYDDVHPYPSSSWLLWVMKNAEFPKAQ
;
A
#
# COMPACT_ATOMS: atom_id res chain seq x y z
N MET A 1 24.80 -15.09 10.42
CA MET A 1 25.36 -13.75 10.16
C MET A 1 24.30 -12.95 9.41
N ALA A 2 23.77 -11.87 9.99
CA ALA A 2 22.94 -10.94 9.24
C ALA A 2 23.81 -10.30 8.15
N PRO A 3 23.36 -10.24 6.89
CA PRO A 3 24.13 -9.59 5.84
C PRO A 3 24.26 -8.11 6.21
N THR A 4 25.48 -7.67 6.50
CA THR A 4 25.78 -6.28 6.85
C THR A 4 25.68 -5.43 5.60
N CYS A 5 24.54 -4.79 5.41
CA CYS A 5 24.42 -3.62 4.56
C CYS A 5 25.32 -2.51 5.13
N SER A 6 26.55 -2.39 4.64
CA SER A 6 27.39 -1.21 4.92
C SER A 6 26.73 0.01 4.28
N GLY A 7 26.80 1.17 4.92
CA GLY A 7 26.00 2.38 4.64
C GLY A 7 26.13 3.01 3.24
N VAL A 8 26.92 2.41 2.33
CA VAL A 8 27.03 2.75 0.91
C VAL A 8 27.12 1.46 0.07
N SER A 9 26.19 0.54 0.26
CA SER A 9 26.21 -0.73 -0.47
C SER A 9 25.55 -0.57 -1.85
N THR A 10 26.33 -0.71 -2.92
CA THR A 10 25.83 -0.90 -4.29
C THR A 10 25.38 -2.34 -4.55
N ASP A 11 25.30 -3.17 -3.51
CA ASP A 11 24.88 -4.56 -3.64
C ASP A 11 23.36 -4.63 -3.77
N ALA A 12 22.86 -5.04 -4.93
CA ALA A 12 21.43 -5.23 -5.21
C ALA A 12 20.74 -6.19 -4.24
N LYS A 13 21.52 -6.94 -3.46
CA LYS A 13 21.01 -7.80 -2.42
C LYS A 13 20.75 -7.05 -1.09
N CYS A 14 21.25 -5.83 -0.92
CA CYS A 14 21.01 -4.97 0.23
C CYS A 14 19.64 -4.27 0.11
N VAL A 15 18.62 -4.93 0.66
CA VAL A 15 17.25 -4.39 0.70
C VAL A 15 16.82 -4.23 2.15
N ILE A 16 16.51 -3.01 2.54
CA ILE A 16 16.00 -2.64 3.86
C ILE A 16 14.49 -2.86 3.88
N GLY A 17 13.99 -3.60 4.86
CA GLY A 17 12.55 -3.75 5.10
C GLY A 17 12.10 -2.85 6.24
N VAL A 18 11.00 -2.13 6.07
CA VAL A 18 10.45 -1.20 7.05
C VAL A 18 8.94 -1.43 7.19
N TRP A 19 8.45 -1.35 8.43
CA TRP A 19 7.04 -1.23 8.74
C TRP A 19 6.91 -0.32 9.97
N ALA A 20 5.76 0.33 10.09
CA ALA A 20 5.39 1.10 11.26
C ALA A 20 4.38 0.33 12.10
N THR A 21 4.41 0.55 13.41
CA THR A 21 3.42 0.02 14.36
C THR A 21 2.83 1.17 15.15
N SER A 22 1.58 1.01 15.58
CA SER A 22 0.98 1.82 16.64
C SER A 22 0.65 0.90 17.80
N GLU A 23 1.01 1.33 19.00
CA GLU A 23 0.86 0.50 20.20
C GLU A 23 0.04 1.22 21.26
N ARG A 24 -0.66 0.45 22.09
CA ARG A 24 -1.42 0.97 23.24
C ARG A 24 -0.94 0.32 24.53
N PRO A 25 -0.90 1.06 25.66
CA PRO A 25 -0.60 0.48 26.96
C PRO A 25 -1.63 -0.60 27.32
N LYS A 26 -1.16 -1.72 27.86
CA LYS A 26 -2.03 -2.79 28.34
C LYS A 26 -2.70 -2.39 29.66
N LEU A 27 -4.01 -2.60 29.76
CA LEU A 27 -4.78 -2.42 31.01
C LEU A 27 -5.36 -3.78 31.44
N THR A 28 -5.07 -4.21 32.67
CA THR A 28 -5.67 -5.43 33.23
C THR A 28 -6.70 -5.05 34.28
N VAL A 29 -7.97 -5.39 34.03
CA VAL A 29 -9.06 -5.19 35.01
C VAL A 29 -9.23 -6.46 35.83
N ARG A 30 -9.00 -6.38 37.15
CA ARG A 30 -9.09 -7.51 38.08
C ARG A 30 -10.29 -7.36 39.03
N GLY A 31 -11.50 -7.31 38.46
CA GLY A 31 -12.77 -7.28 39.21
C GLY A 31 -13.60 -6.00 39.00
N PHE A 32 -14.86 -6.04 39.45
CA PHE A 32 -15.76 -4.88 39.43
C PHE A 32 -15.24 -3.78 40.38
N GLY A 33 -14.95 -2.59 39.85
CA GLY A 33 -14.59 -1.40 40.64
C GLY A 33 -13.10 -1.17 40.92
N SER A 34 -12.23 -2.16 40.69
CA SER A 34 -10.78 -2.01 40.84
C SER A 34 -10.08 -2.10 39.48
N VAL A 35 -9.96 -0.94 38.82
CA VAL A 35 -9.10 -0.80 37.63
C VAL A 35 -7.69 -0.47 38.10
N SER A 36 -6.83 -1.48 38.20
CA SER A 36 -5.39 -1.27 38.36
C SER A 36 -4.76 -1.08 36.98
N ALA A 37 -4.44 0.17 36.64
CA ALA A 37 -3.60 0.48 35.48
C ALA A 37 -2.15 0.09 35.76
N ASP A 38 -1.84 -1.18 35.54
CA ASP A 38 -0.47 -1.65 35.58
C ASP A 38 0.21 -1.35 34.24
N LEU A 39 0.69 -0.11 34.09
CA LEU A 39 1.46 0.33 32.92
C LEU A 39 2.82 -0.37 32.79
N SER A 40 3.23 -1.18 33.79
CA SER A 40 4.43 -2.01 33.70
C SER A 40 4.25 -3.26 32.82
N GLN A 41 3.00 -3.61 32.47
CA GLN A 41 2.65 -4.79 31.66
C GLN A 41 2.92 -4.62 30.15
N GLY A 42 3.53 -3.51 29.74
CA GLY A 42 3.97 -3.27 28.37
C GLY A 42 2.91 -2.71 27.43
N TYR A 43 3.32 -2.58 26.16
CA TYR A 43 2.50 -2.10 25.06
C TYR A 43 2.01 -3.27 24.20
N VAL A 44 0.86 -3.11 23.55
CA VAL A 44 0.30 -4.06 22.58
C VAL A 44 0.12 -3.35 21.25
N GLN A 45 0.61 -3.97 20.18
CA GLN A 45 0.38 -3.49 18.82
C GLN A 45 -1.11 -3.52 18.50
N VAL A 46 -1.65 -2.38 18.06
CA VAL A 46 -3.05 -2.23 17.64
C VAL A 46 -3.20 -1.88 16.18
N ALA A 47 -2.10 -1.49 15.53
CA ALA A 47 -2.05 -1.27 14.10
C ALA A 47 -0.63 -1.49 13.59
N ARG A 48 -0.52 -1.84 12.33
CA ARG A 48 0.73 -1.79 11.58
C ARG A 48 0.50 -1.42 10.12
N LEU A 49 1.56 -0.96 9.48
CA LEU A 49 1.58 -0.65 8.05
C LEU A 49 2.98 -0.82 7.50
N GLY A 50 3.13 -1.67 6.47
CA GLY A 50 4.31 -1.73 5.62
C GLY A 50 4.09 -0.91 4.35
N ASN A 51 3.51 -1.55 3.34
CA ASN A 51 3.11 -0.94 2.09
C ASN A 51 1.82 -0.13 2.29
N PRO A 52 1.76 1.10 1.76
CA PRO A 52 0.53 1.88 1.81
C PRO A 52 -0.63 1.15 1.11
N LEU A 53 -1.85 1.42 1.60
CA LEU A 53 -3.11 0.89 1.07
C LEU A 53 -3.33 -0.63 1.19
N VAL A 54 -2.44 -1.38 1.85
CA VAL A 54 -2.73 -2.80 2.13
C VAL A 54 -3.96 -2.94 3.04
N ASN A 55 -4.12 -2.05 4.02
CA ASN A 55 -5.24 -2.01 4.97
C ASN A 55 -6.57 -1.51 4.36
N GLU A 56 -6.53 -0.95 3.14
CA GLU A 56 -7.66 -0.29 2.48
C GLU A 56 -8.08 -0.99 1.18
N ALA A 57 -7.11 -1.42 0.38
CA ALA A 57 -7.33 -1.94 -0.97
C ALA A 57 -7.13 -3.47 -1.09
N VAL A 58 -6.39 -4.09 -0.17
CA VAL A 58 -6.03 -5.52 -0.23
C VAL A 58 -6.75 -6.31 0.86
N LEU A 59 -6.73 -5.81 2.09
CA LEU A 59 -7.32 -6.47 3.25
C LEU A 59 -8.83 -6.25 3.31
N PRO A 60 -9.61 -7.31 3.59
CA PRO A 60 -11.02 -7.18 3.86
C PRO A 60 -11.23 -6.55 5.24
N LEU A 61 -12.33 -5.80 5.40
CA LEU A 61 -12.62 -5.09 6.65
C LEU A 61 -12.64 -6.03 7.86
N ALA A 62 -13.22 -7.22 7.70
CA ALA A 62 -13.33 -8.22 8.76
C ALA A 62 -11.98 -8.76 9.27
N LEU A 63 -10.90 -8.62 8.49
CA LEU A 63 -9.56 -9.10 8.87
C LEU A 63 -8.65 -7.98 9.39
N LYS A 64 -9.06 -6.71 9.23
CA LYS A 64 -8.21 -5.54 9.53
C LYS A 64 -7.66 -5.57 10.95
N ASP A 65 -8.50 -5.81 11.95
CA ASP A 65 -8.08 -5.86 13.36
C ASP A 65 -7.10 -7.00 13.65
N ALA A 66 -7.35 -8.18 13.08
CA ALA A 66 -6.49 -9.34 13.28
C ALA A 66 -5.13 -9.17 12.59
N PHE A 67 -5.10 -8.60 11.38
CA PHE A 67 -3.87 -8.25 10.67
C PHE A 67 -3.07 -7.17 11.42
N ASN A 68 -3.77 -6.17 11.95
CA ASN A 68 -3.20 -5.06 12.70
C ASN A 68 -2.54 -5.47 14.01
N GLY A 69 -3.01 -6.55 14.65
CA GLY A 69 -2.38 -7.15 15.82
C GLY A 69 -1.23 -8.12 15.52
N LEU A 70 -0.97 -8.42 14.24
CA LEU A 70 0.03 -9.40 13.81
C LEU A 70 1.38 -8.72 13.54
N GLU A 71 2.48 -9.32 13.95
CA GLU A 71 3.81 -8.90 13.50
C GLU A 71 4.10 -9.46 12.10
N PRO A 72 4.90 -8.78 11.25
CA PRO A 72 5.16 -9.24 9.87
C PRO A 72 5.66 -10.69 9.76
N LYS A 73 6.39 -11.19 10.77
CA LYS A 73 6.84 -12.59 10.84
C LYS A 73 5.70 -13.63 10.88
N GLY A 74 4.48 -13.20 11.17
CA GLY A 74 3.29 -14.03 11.21
C GLY A 74 2.45 -13.98 9.92
N ASP A 75 2.82 -13.16 8.93
CA ASP A 75 2.03 -12.93 7.72
C ASP A 75 1.87 -14.18 6.87
N THR A 76 2.98 -14.87 6.61
CA THR A 76 2.93 -16.20 6.03
C THR A 76 3.28 -17.21 7.08
N PRO A 77 2.38 -18.16 7.41
CA PRO A 77 2.71 -19.28 8.28
C PRO A 77 3.63 -20.30 7.58
N LEU A 78 4.54 -19.88 6.71
CA LEU A 78 5.35 -20.78 5.90
C LEU A 78 6.62 -21.17 6.67
N ALA A 79 6.57 -22.31 7.35
CA ALA A 79 7.78 -23.00 7.80
C ALA A 79 7.88 -24.33 7.05
N ALA A 80 8.84 -24.44 6.12
CA ALA A 80 9.20 -25.70 5.44
C ALA A 80 7.99 -26.50 4.90
N GLY A 81 7.07 -25.83 4.20
CA GLY A 81 5.90 -26.48 3.58
C GLY A 81 4.77 -26.89 4.54
N THR A 82 4.84 -26.50 5.82
CA THR A 82 3.77 -26.68 6.81
C THR A 82 3.24 -25.32 7.26
N LEU A 83 1.91 -25.19 7.40
CA LEU A 83 1.27 -24.01 7.99
C LEU A 83 1.63 -23.92 9.48
N ALA A 84 2.67 -23.17 9.80
CA ALA A 84 3.07 -22.83 11.16
C ALA A 84 2.94 -21.31 11.35
N GLY A 85 1.81 -20.85 11.91
CA GLY A 85 1.60 -19.44 12.24
C GLY A 85 0.13 -19.10 12.50
N PRO A 86 -0.16 -17.83 12.84
CA PRO A 86 -1.51 -17.40 13.19
C PRO A 86 -2.48 -17.56 12.01
N ALA A 87 -3.73 -17.98 12.28
CA ALA A 87 -4.77 -18.09 11.26
C ALA A 87 -4.99 -16.77 10.49
N ALA A 88 -4.82 -15.63 11.17
CA ALA A 88 -4.88 -14.30 10.56
C ALA A 88 -3.87 -14.12 9.42
N GLY A 89 -2.66 -14.68 9.53
CA GLY A 89 -1.66 -14.64 8.45
C GLY A 89 -2.10 -15.44 7.22
N ALA A 90 -2.61 -16.66 7.42
CA ALA A 90 -3.14 -17.47 6.32
C ALA A 90 -4.30 -16.76 5.60
N LEU A 91 -5.19 -16.11 6.36
CA LEU A 91 -6.29 -15.32 5.81
C LEU A 91 -5.78 -14.09 5.06
N PHE A 92 -4.75 -13.41 5.58
CA PHE A 92 -4.12 -12.27 4.90
C PHE A 92 -3.54 -12.67 3.55
N VAL A 93 -2.76 -13.76 3.50
CA VAL A 93 -2.19 -14.29 2.27
C VAL A 93 -3.29 -14.62 1.25
N LYS A 94 -4.40 -15.22 1.71
CA LYS A 94 -5.57 -15.47 0.87
C LYS A 94 -6.15 -14.16 0.32
N SER A 95 -6.31 -13.13 1.15
CA SER A 95 -6.78 -11.81 0.71
C SER A 95 -5.87 -11.17 -0.34
N VAL A 96 -4.55 -11.39 -0.27
CA VAL A 96 -3.64 -10.89 -1.32
C VAL A 96 -3.82 -11.62 -2.65
N PHE A 97 -4.03 -12.94 -2.62
CA PHE A 97 -4.32 -13.71 -3.83
C PHE A 97 -5.73 -13.45 -4.41
N THR A 98 -6.67 -13.03 -3.56
CA THR A 98 -8.08 -12.81 -3.90
C THR A 98 -8.58 -11.50 -3.28
N PRO A 99 -8.08 -10.33 -3.74
CA PRO A 99 -8.41 -9.05 -3.12
C PRO A 99 -9.89 -8.70 -3.34
N GLU A 100 -10.59 -8.38 -2.25
CA GLU A 100 -12.03 -8.08 -2.31
C GLU A 100 -12.33 -6.88 -3.19
N LEU A 101 -11.51 -5.82 -3.13
CA LEU A 101 -11.69 -4.64 -3.95
C LEU A 101 -11.70 -4.97 -5.44
N GLN A 102 -10.81 -5.84 -5.92
CA GLN A 102 -10.82 -6.29 -7.31
C GLN A 102 -12.16 -6.95 -7.68
N GLY A 103 -12.71 -7.80 -6.80
CA GLY A 103 -14.01 -8.43 -7.01
C GLY A 103 -15.18 -7.45 -7.01
N LEU A 104 -15.04 -6.32 -6.32
CA LEU A 104 -16.06 -5.27 -6.25
C LEU A 104 -16.02 -4.28 -7.41
N LEU A 105 -14.87 -4.11 -8.10
CA LEU A 105 -14.75 -3.16 -9.22
C LEU A 105 -15.84 -3.32 -10.29
N PRO A 106 -16.20 -4.54 -10.76
CA PRO A 106 -17.29 -4.75 -11.71
C PRO A 106 -18.68 -4.37 -11.19
N VAL A 107 -18.88 -4.46 -9.87
CA VAL A 107 -20.16 -4.18 -9.20
C VAL A 107 -20.32 -2.69 -8.95
N LEU A 108 -19.26 -2.02 -8.52
CA LEU A 108 -19.25 -0.58 -8.22
C LEU A 108 -19.25 0.27 -9.49
N TYR A 109 -18.61 -0.21 -10.56
CA TYR A 109 -18.49 0.51 -11.83
C TYR A 109 -18.95 -0.37 -13.00
N PRO A 110 -20.26 -0.71 -13.05
CA PRO A 110 -20.81 -1.47 -14.17
C PRO A 110 -20.63 -0.68 -15.47
N GLY A 111 -20.29 -1.37 -16.56
CA GLY A 111 -19.99 -0.73 -17.85
C GLY A 111 -18.54 -0.26 -18.02
N VAL A 112 -17.80 -0.05 -16.93
CA VAL A 112 -16.35 0.28 -16.97
C VAL A 112 -15.53 -1.01 -17.00
N PHE A 113 -15.71 -1.87 -16.00
CA PHE A 113 -15.01 -3.16 -15.92
C PHE A 113 -15.77 -4.30 -16.59
N THR A 114 -17.08 -4.14 -16.76
CA THR A 114 -18.00 -5.10 -17.39
C THR A 114 -18.70 -4.42 -18.55
N GLN A 115 -18.05 -4.38 -19.71
CA GLN A 115 -18.74 -3.96 -20.93
C GLN A 115 -19.89 -4.93 -21.23
N THR A 116 -21.02 -4.40 -21.69
CA THR A 116 -22.25 -5.18 -21.92
C THR A 116 -21.99 -6.42 -22.77
N GLY A 117 -22.25 -7.61 -22.21
CA GLY A 117 -22.04 -8.89 -22.90
C GLY A 117 -20.65 -9.52 -22.75
N ALA A 118 -19.75 -8.92 -21.98
CA ALA A 118 -18.40 -9.42 -21.72
C ALA A 118 -18.16 -9.75 -20.25
N THR A 119 -17.24 -10.70 -20.00
CA THR A 119 -16.69 -10.95 -18.66
C THR A 119 -15.89 -9.74 -18.18
N ALA A 120 -15.81 -9.53 -16.87
CA ALA A 120 -15.04 -8.43 -16.30
C ALA A 120 -13.58 -8.46 -16.80
N ASN A 121 -13.07 -7.33 -17.30
CA ASN A 121 -11.69 -7.26 -17.79
C ASN A 121 -10.70 -7.01 -16.65
N LEU A 122 -10.51 -8.05 -15.83
CA LEU A 122 -9.63 -8.06 -14.67
C LEU A 122 -8.76 -9.32 -14.71
N PRO A 123 -7.56 -9.32 -14.10
CA PRO A 123 -6.72 -10.50 -14.07
C PRO A 123 -7.41 -11.64 -13.29
N PRO A 124 -7.30 -12.89 -13.74
CA PRO A 124 -7.84 -14.02 -12.99
C PRO A 124 -7.14 -14.17 -11.64
N THR A 125 -7.89 -14.60 -10.63
CA THR A 125 -7.31 -15.05 -9.36
C THR A 125 -6.81 -16.50 -9.50
N PRO A 126 -5.72 -16.91 -8.82
CA PRO A 126 -4.99 -16.17 -7.78
C PRO A 126 -4.00 -15.13 -8.32
N ARG A 127 -3.94 -13.97 -7.66
CA ARG A 127 -3.06 -12.83 -8.00
C ARG A 127 -1.64 -12.99 -7.48
N SER A 128 -0.82 -13.78 -8.17
CA SER A 128 0.60 -14.01 -7.83
C SER A 128 1.46 -12.76 -7.96
N ASP A 129 1.05 -11.82 -8.79
CA ASP A 129 1.65 -10.50 -8.97
C ASP A 129 1.52 -9.64 -7.70
N LEU A 130 0.34 -9.58 -7.06
CA LEU A 130 0.14 -8.85 -5.80
C LEU A 130 0.90 -9.50 -4.64
N PHE A 131 0.94 -10.83 -4.61
CA PHE A 131 1.77 -11.55 -3.64
C PHE A 131 3.25 -11.17 -3.81
N THR A 132 3.71 -11.06 -5.06
CA THR A 132 5.08 -10.64 -5.35
C THR A 132 5.36 -9.22 -4.85
N ILE A 133 4.46 -8.27 -5.10
CA ILE A 133 4.63 -6.86 -4.72
C ILE A 133 4.63 -6.69 -3.20
N PHE A 134 3.59 -7.18 -2.52
CA PHE A 134 3.37 -6.88 -1.11
C PHE A 134 4.18 -7.79 -0.16
N LEU A 135 4.36 -9.08 -0.50
CA LEU A 135 4.90 -10.06 0.44
C LEU A 135 6.35 -10.49 0.17
N THR A 136 6.81 -10.55 -1.09
CA THR A 136 8.19 -10.97 -1.40
C THR A 136 9.09 -9.84 -1.85
N GLY A 137 8.51 -8.78 -2.43
CA GLY A 137 9.21 -7.79 -3.23
C GLY A 137 9.34 -8.22 -4.69
N ILE A 138 9.46 -7.23 -5.58
CA ILE A 138 9.59 -7.41 -7.02
C ILE A 138 11.03 -7.81 -7.36
N PRO A 139 11.26 -8.89 -8.15
CA PRO A 139 12.61 -9.31 -8.55
C PRO A 139 13.43 -8.16 -9.13
N SER A 140 14.69 -8.06 -8.70
CA SER A 140 15.64 -7.00 -9.09
C SER A 140 15.26 -5.56 -8.71
N ILE A 141 14.06 -5.32 -8.15
CA ILE A 141 13.65 -4.00 -7.67
C ILE A 141 13.64 -3.98 -6.14
N THR A 142 12.74 -4.73 -5.50
CA THR A 142 12.54 -4.71 -4.04
C THR A 142 12.70 -6.08 -3.38
N MET A 143 12.97 -7.15 -4.13
CA MET A 143 13.14 -8.49 -3.55
C MET A 143 14.44 -8.61 -2.76
N GLN A 144 14.33 -9.05 -1.49
CA GLN A 144 15.50 -9.35 -0.65
C GLN A 144 16.18 -10.64 -1.14
N THR A 145 17.35 -10.52 -1.78
CA THR A 145 18.12 -11.68 -2.28
C THR A 145 19.27 -12.09 -1.36
N ASN A 146 19.73 -11.21 -0.46
CA ASN A 146 20.80 -11.51 0.51
C ASN A 146 20.41 -12.55 1.58
N SER A 147 19.11 -12.84 1.70
CA SER A 147 18.57 -13.78 2.67
C SER A 147 17.97 -15.03 2.01
N GLY A 148 18.19 -15.23 0.71
CA GLY A 148 17.46 -16.22 -0.07
C GLY A 148 16.01 -15.80 -0.35
N ASN A 149 15.35 -16.42 -1.32
CA ASN A 149 13.95 -16.14 -1.61
C ASN A 149 13.09 -16.54 -0.39
N PRO A 150 12.26 -15.64 0.15
CA PRO A 150 11.47 -15.90 1.36
C PRO A 150 10.49 -17.07 1.24
N PHE A 151 10.19 -17.52 0.02
CA PHE A 151 9.33 -18.67 -0.25
C PHE A 151 10.08 -20.00 -0.31
N THR A 152 11.35 -19.99 -0.76
CA THR A 152 12.12 -21.22 -0.99
C THR A 152 13.19 -21.47 0.07
N THR A 153 13.42 -20.49 0.95
CA THR A 153 14.46 -20.56 1.98
C THR A 153 13.82 -20.88 3.33
N PRO A 154 14.11 -22.05 3.94
CA PRO A 154 13.63 -22.38 5.27
C PRO A 154 13.96 -21.29 6.29
N GLY A 155 12.98 -20.88 7.10
CA GLY A 155 13.15 -19.83 8.12
C GLY A 155 13.04 -18.40 7.60
N LYS A 156 12.61 -18.20 6.34
CA LYS A 156 12.25 -16.89 5.79
C LYS A 156 10.73 -16.80 5.62
N VAL A 157 10.19 -15.61 5.84
CA VAL A 157 8.74 -15.34 5.87
C VAL A 157 8.44 -14.26 4.84
N ALA A 158 7.49 -14.54 3.94
CA ALA A 158 6.95 -13.52 3.05
C ALA A 158 6.06 -12.61 3.89
N SER A 159 6.37 -11.32 3.90
CA SER A 159 5.82 -10.39 4.90
C SER A 159 5.42 -9.08 4.25
N GLU A 160 4.36 -8.48 4.76
CA GLU A 160 3.87 -7.16 4.43
C GLU A 160 4.79 -6.11 5.07
N ILE A 161 5.76 -5.65 4.29
CA ILE A 161 6.75 -4.63 4.65
C ILE A 161 7.08 -3.80 3.41
N LEU A 162 7.31 -2.50 3.60
CA LEU A 162 7.86 -1.65 2.54
C LEU A 162 9.35 -1.97 2.41
N ARG A 163 9.83 -2.05 1.17
CA ARG A 163 11.19 -2.49 0.87
C ARG A 163 11.93 -1.41 0.11
N LEU A 164 13.14 -1.10 0.56
CA LEU A 164 14.06 -0.15 -0.06
C LEU A 164 15.33 -0.86 -0.49
N ASN A 165 15.55 -0.96 -1.79
CA ASN A 165 16.80 -1.42 -2.40
C ASN A 165 17.75 -0.24 -2.61
N VAL A 166 18.79 -0.20 -1.78
CA VAL A 166 19.76 0.90 -1.77
C VAL A 166 20.77 0.84 -2.91
N ALA A 167 20.83 -0.27 -3.66
CA ALA A 167 21.71 -0.39 -4.83
C ALA A 167 21.14 0.29 -6.09
N ILE A 168 19.82 0.46 -6.15
CA ILE A 168 19.20 1.22 -7.22
C ILE A 168 19.41 2.69 -6.89
N ALA A 169 20.17 3.40 -7.72
CA ALA A 169 20.42 4.83 -7.53
C ALA A 169 19.11 5.64 -7.59
N PRO A 170 19.04 6.79 -6.90
CA PRO A 170 17.97 7.76 -7.12
C PRO A 170 17.89 8.14 -8.61
N THR A 171 16.68 8.13 -9.16
CA THR A 171 16.45 8.32 -10.61
C THR A 171 16.22 9.77 -11.01
N ALA A 172 15.83 10.62 -10.07
CA ALA A 172 15.56 12.03 -10.31
C ALA A 172 15.81 12.86 -9.02
N GLY A 173 15.87 14.18 -9.18
CA GLY A 173 15.77 15.11 -8.06
C GLY A 173 14.40 14.99 -7.37
N VAL A 174 14.33 15.49 -6.15
CA VAL A 174 13.09 15.54 -5.35
C VAL A 174 11.95 16.15 -6.16
N CYS A 175 10.81 15.46 -6.23
CA CYS A 175 9.61 15.88 -6.94
C CYS A 175 9.78 16.09 -8.46
N GLN A 176 10.77 15.43 -9.05
CA GLN A 176 11.00 15.39 -10.49
C GLN A 176 10.95 13.97 -11.06
N GLY A 177 10.69 12.97 -10.20
CA GLY A 177 10.52 11.58 -10.61
C GLY A 177 9.24 11.35 -11.41
N LYS A 178 9.15 10.21 -12.09
CA LYS A 178 7.89 9.77 -12.68
C LYS A 178 6.92 9.34 -11.59
N ILE A 179 5.78 10.00 -11.45
CA ILE A 179 4.78 9.76 -10.38
C ILE A 179 4.30 8.30 -10.31
N MET A 180 4.26 7.59 -11.45
CA MET A 180 3.84 6.18 -11.52
C MET A 180 4.94 5.17 -11.12
N GLY A 181 6.11 5.63 -10.70
CA GLY A 181 7.17 4.78 -10.18
C GLY A 181 7.54 3.62 -11.11
N ALA A 182 7.59 2.42 -10.54
CA ALA A 182 7.99 1.21 -11.27
C ALA A 182 7.05 0.89 -12.46
N LEU A 183 5.78 1.31 -12.44
CA LEU A 183 4.84 1.08 -13.55
C LEU A 183 5.29 1.81 -14.83
N ASP A 184 5.95 2.94 -14.68
CA ASP A 184 6.51 3.77 -15.76
C ASP A 184 8.01 3.55 -15.99
N GLY A 185 8.55 2.44 -15.46
CA GLY A 185 9.96 2.05 -15.59
C GLY A 185 10.92 2.84 -14.69
N ASP A 186 10.38 3.61 -13.75
CA ASP A 186 11.18 4.34 -12.77
C ASP A 186 11.40 3.49 -11.52
N LEU A 187 12.47 2.69 -11.53
CA LEU A 187 12.85 1.79 -10.41
C LEU A 187 13.27 2.56 -9.15
N GLY A 188 13.44 3.88 -9.30
CA GLY A 188 13.54 4.88 -8.25
C GLY A 188 12.31 4.97 -7.37
N GLY A 189 11.13 4.80 -7.94
CA GLY A 189 9.87 5.02 -7.26
C GLY A 189 9.25 3.82 -6.61
N PHE A 190 8.08 4.04 -6.04
CA PHE A 190 7.22 3.06 -5.42
C PHE A 190 7.05 1.85 -6.35
N PRO A 191 7.23 0.61 -5.82
CA PRO A 191 7.32 0.26 -4.40
C PRO A 191 8.69 0.45 -3.73
N ASN A 192 9.70 1.01 -4.41
CA ASN A 192 11.05 1.20 -3.87
C ASN A 192 11.21 2.47 -3.00
N GLY A 193 10.22 2.73 -2.14
CA GLY A 193 10.20 3.50 -0.88
C GLY A 193 10.92 4.84 -0.68
N ARG A 194 11.60 5.44 -1.66
CA ARG A 194 12.49 6.61 -1.45
C ARG A 194 11.96 7.97 -1.91
N ARG A 195 10.81 8.03 -2.57
CA ARG A 195 10.29 9.25 -3.18
C ARG A 195 8.98 9.69 -2.55
N LEU A 196 8.79 11.00 -2.51
CA LEU A 196 7.64 11.64 -1.87
C LEU A 196 6.54 11.98 -2.88
N GLU A 197 6.92 12.09 -4.16
CA GLU A 197 6.04 12.45 -5.28
C GLU A 197 5.38 11.26 -5.97
N ASP A 198 5.66 10.03 -5.53
CA ASP A 198 5.04 8.85 -6.12
C ASP A 198 3.54 8.88 -5.83
N ASP A 199 2.73 8.67 -6.87
CA ASP A 199 1.29 8.54 -6.75
C ASP A 199 0.94 7.12 -6.29
N VAL A 200 1.18 6.88 -5.00
CA VAL A 200 0.99 5.55 -4.40
C VAL A 200 -0.46 5.09 -4.49
N THR A 201 -1.41 6.03 -4.50
CA THR A 201 -2.84 5.76 -4.65
C THR A 201 -3.14 5.18 -6.03
N ASP A 202 -2.75 5.89 -7.09
CA ASP A 202 -2.93 5.40 -8.46
C ASP A 202 -2.16 4.09 -8.68
N ILE A 203 -0.91 4.00 -8.22
CA ILE A 203 -0.11 2.78 -8.39
C ILE A 203 -0.77 1.58 -7.71
N ALA A 204 -1.23 1.71 -6.45
CA ALA A 204 -1.85 0.61 -5.71
C ALA A 204 -3.20 0.19 -6.31
N PHE A 205 -4.05 1.15 -6.69
CA PHE A 205 -5.33 0.82 -7.32
C PHE A 205 -5.16 0.20 -8.69
N ARG A 206 -4.23 0.71 -9.51
CA ARG A 206 -3.87 0.06 -10.77
C ARG A 206 -3.34 -1.34 -10.54
N ALA A 207 -2.50 -1.57 -9.54
CA ALA A 207 -2.03 -2.91 -9.18
C ALA A 207 -3.21 -3.86 -8.87
N VAL A 208 -4.13 -3.45 -7.99
CA VAL A 208 -5.33 -4.25 -7.65
C VAL A 208 -6.21 -4.48 -8.88
N ALA A 209 -6.36 -3.51 -9.78
CA ALA A 209 -7.11 -3.65 -11.02
C ALA A 209 -6.36 -4.36 -12.15
N GLY A 210 -5.07 -4.69 -11.99
CA GLY A 210 -4.28 -5.40 -12.99
C GLY A 210 -3.68 -4.54 -14.10
N GLY A 211 -3.35 -3.28 -13.80
CA GLY A 211 -2.80 -2.29 -14.71
C GLY A 211 -1.35 -1.91 -14.40
N TYR A 212 -0.39 -2.80 -14.63
CA TYR A 212 1.01 -2.56 -14.23
C TYR A 212 1.88 -1.75 -15.19
N GLY A 213 1.28 -1.22 -16.28
CA GLY A 213 2.03 -0.53 -17.32
C GLY A 213 2.86 -1.47 -18.19
N THR A 214 3.38 -0.94 -19.30
CA THR A 214 4.08 -1.73 -20.31
C THR A 214 5.42 -2.27 -19.79
N PHE A 215 6.09 -1.51 -18.92
CA PHE A 215 7.40 -1.88 -18.39
C PHE A 215 7.35 -3.18 -17.58
N LEU A 216 6.51 -3.24 -16.54
CA LEU A 216 6.40 -4.43 -15.68
C LEU A 216 5.71 -5.59 -16.40
N ASN A 217 4.79 -5.32 -17.33
CA ASN A 217 4.22 -6.36 -18.19
C ASN A 217 5.30 -7.04 -19.04
N THR A 218 6.19 -6.27 -19.65
CA THR A 218 7.27 -6.82 -20.48
C THR A 218 8.34 -7.51 -19.63
N ALA A 219 8.71 -6.91 -18.49
CA ALA A 219 9.79 -7.41 -17.65
C ALA A 219 9.41 -8.66 -16.83
N LEU A 220 8.16 -8.76 -16.39
CA LEU A 220 7.72 -9.74 -15.38
C LEU A 220 6.39 -10.44 -15.72
N SER A 221 5.83 -10.20 -16.91
CA SER A 221 4.52 -10.72 -17.31
C SER A 221 3.37 -10.34 -16.37
N PHE A 222 3.52 -9.22 -15.63
CA PHE A 222 2.46 -8.67 -14.82
C PHE A 222 1.30 -8.21 -15.71
N PRO A 223 0.02 -8.33 -15.29
CA PRO A 223 -1.10 -7.94 -16.14
C PRO A 223 -1.08 -6.43 -16.46
N ASN A 224 -1.57 -6.06 -17.65
CA ASN A 224 -1.71 -4.65 -18.00
C ASN A 224 -3.00 -4.45 -18.80
N LEU A 225 -4.13 -4.62 -18.11
CA LEU A 225 -5.46 -4.64 -18.70
C LEU A 225 -6.13 -3.26 -18.61
N SER A 226 -6.88 -2.89 -19.64
CA SER A 226 -7.74 -1.69 -19.64
C SER A 226 -9.15 -2.03 -19.15
N PRO A 227 -9.80 -1.19 -18.32
CA PRO A 227 -9.37 0.15 -17.91
C PRO A 227 -8.48 0.17 -16.66
N GLY A 228 -8.10 -0.99 -16.10
CA GLY A 228 -7.27 -1.08 -14.90
C GLY A 228 -5.96 -0.28 -15.00
N ASN A 229 -5.35 -0.20 -16.17
CA ASN A 229 -4.14 0.57 -16.44
C ASN A 229 -4.36 2.08 -16.67
N LEU A 230 -5.61 2.52 -16.73
CA LEU A 230 -6.02 3.91 -16.89
C LEU A 230 -6.56 4.53 -15.59
N LEU A 231 -6.63 3.76 -14.49
CA LEU A 231 -7.17 4.26 -13.23
C LEU A 231 -6.38 5.43 -12.70
N THR A 232 -7.09 6.48 -12.30
CA THR A 232 -6.50 7.64 -11.66
C THR A 232 -7.50 8.30 -10.70
N ASP A 233 -7.00 8.86 -9.60
CA ASP A 233 -7.76 9.75 -8.73
C ASP A 233 -7.85 11.20 -9.28
N GLY A 234 -7.12 11.49 -10.36
CA GLY A 234 -7.06 12.79 -11.03
C GLY A 234 -6.06 13.79 -10.43
N VAL A 235 -5.29 13.40 -9.41
CA VAL A 235 -4.36 14.27 -8.67
C VAL A 235 -2.92 13.96 -9.05
N GLN A 236 -2.44 14.53 -10.14
CA GLN A 236 -1.16 14.17 -10.75
C GLN A 236 0.04 15.03 -10.30
N LYS A 237 -0.18 15.99 -9.41
CA LYS A 237 0.88 16.86 -8.87
C LYS A 237 0.46 17.50 -7.55
N ASN A 238 1.46 17.85 -6.74
CA ASN A 238 1.24 18.73 -5.60
C ASN A 238 0.82 20.13 -6.07
N ASP A 239 -0.05 20.74 -5.28
CA ASP A 239 -0.51 22.12 -5.42
C ASP A 239 0.60 23.15 -5.13
N LYS A 240 1.51 22.83 -4.20
CA LYS A 240 2.71 23.59 -3.88
C LYS A 240 3.96 22.85 -4.34
N ALA A 241 4.95 23.61 -4.80
CA ALA A 241 6.26 23.07 -5.16
C ALA A 241 6.96 22.49 -3.92
N CYS A 242 7.67 21.39 -4.12
CA CYS A 242 8.51 20.80 -3.08
C CYS A 242 9.66 21.72 -2.69
N LEU A 243 10.08 21.63 -1.42
CA LEU A 243 11.22 22.39 -0.92
C LEU A 243 12.52 21.79 -1.49
N SER A 244 13.53 22.62 -1.73
CA SER A 244 14.85 22.17 -2.18
C SER A 244 15.73 21.63 -1.05
N LYS A 245 15.22 21.62 0.19
CA LYS A 245 15.90 21.16 1.40
C LYS A 245 14.93 20.38 2.27
N PHE A 246 15.47 19.50 3.10
CA PHE A 246 14.71 18.73 4.09
C PHE A 246 13.77 19.66 4.90
N PRO A 247 12.48 19.30 5.10
CA PRO A 247 11.86 17.99 4.86
C PRO A 247 11.35 17.73 3.44
N TYR A 248 11.66 18.59 2.45
CA TYR A 248 11.27 18.48 1.04
C TYR A 248 9.77 18.61 0.74
N VAL A 249 8.90 18.34 1.72
CA VAL A 249 7.44 18.58 1.66
C VAL A 249 7.15 20.07 1.85
N PRO A 250 6.24 20.68 1.05
CA PRO A 250 5.84 22.08 1.24
C PRO A 250 5.17 22.32 2.59
N SER A 251 5.22 23.56 3.08
CA SER A 251 4.48 23.94 4.29
C SER A 251 2.97 23.77 4.09
N PRO A 252 2.25 23.24 5.11
CA PRO A 252 0.80 23.09 5.06
C PRO A 252 0.10 24.40 4.68
N HIS A 253 -1.09 24.30 4.11
CA HIS A 253 -1.94 25.48 3.94
C HIS A 253 -2.35 26.06 5.29
N SER A 254 -2.53 27.38 5.32
CA SER A 254 -3.10 28.07 6.47
C SER A 254 -4.54 27.62 6.64
N GLY A 255 -4.92 27.18 7.84
CA GLY A 255 -6.30 26.80 8.12
C GLY A 255 -7.31 27.95 8.04
N TYR A 256 -6.85 29.21 7.98
CA TYR A 256 -7.70 30.40 7.89
C TYR A 256 -7.75 31.02 6.49
N ASP A 257 -6.70 30.84 5.69
CA ASP A 257 -6.51 31.55 4.42
C ASP A 257 -6.61 30.63 3.19
N ASP A 258 -6.88 29.34 3.39
CA ASP A 258 -7.04 28.41 2.28
C ASP A 258 -8.44 28.53 1.66
N VAL A 259 -8.45 28.90 0.38
CA VAL A 259 -9.66 28.86 -0.45
C VAL A 259 -9.46 27.67 -1.37
N HIS A 260 -10.16 26.56 -1.09
CA HIS A 260 -10.18 25.42 -2.00
C HIS A 260 -10.55 25.90 -3.41
N PRO A 261 -9.66 25.81 -4.41
CA PRO A 261 -10.00 26.12 -5.77
C PRO A 261 -10.86 24.97 -6.27
N TYR A 262 -12.17 25.05 -6.02
CA TYR A 262 -13.11 24.15 -6.67
C TYR A 262 -12.91 24.31 -8.18
N PRO A 263 -12.70 23.22 -8.96
CA PRO A 263 -13.00 23.28 -10.36
C PRO A 263 -14.47 23.69 -10.44
N SER A 264 -14.74 24.82 -11.11
CA SER A 264 -16.05 25.43 -11.27
C SER A 264 -17.06 24.42 -11.82
N SER A 265 -17.69 23.64 -10.94
CA SER A 265 -18.82 22.80 -11.25
C SER A 265 -20.02 23.44 -10.57
N SER A 266 -20.80 24.11 -11.41
CA SER A 266 -21.96 24.98 -11.14
C SER A 266 -23.09 24.36 -10.32
N TRP A 267 -22.95 23.14 -9.79
CA TRP A 267 -24.02 22.42 -9.11
C TRP A 267 -24.13 22.78 -7.61
N LEU A 268 -23.01 23.01 -6.92
CA LEU A 268 -23.00 23.38 -5.49
C LEU A 268 -23.61 24.78 -5.25
N LEU A 269 -23.35 25.73 -6.15
CA LEU A 269 -23.95 27.07 -6.14
C LEU A 269 -25.46 27.07 -6.44
N TRP A 270 -25.96 26.06 -7.17
CA TRP A 270 -27.40 25.91 -7.42
C TRP A 270 -28.13 25.35 -6.19
N VAL A 271 -27.54 24.36 -5.50
CA VAL A 271 -28.13 23.80 -4.26
C VAL A 271 -28.18 24.85 -3.14
N MET A 272 -27.13 25.67 -2.99
CA MET A 272 -27.12 26.72 -1.96
C MET A 272 -28.04 27.90 -2.26
N LYS A 273 -28.34 28.19 -3.54
CA LYS A 273 -29.28 29.28 -3.91
C LYS A 273 -30.76 28.88 -3.91
N ASN A 274 -31.09 27.59 -4.04
CA ASN A 274 -32.47 27.12 -4.19
C ASN A 274 -32.99 26.28 -3.02
N ALA A 275 -32.18 26.05 -1.99
CA ALA A 275 -32.65 25.45 -0.75
C ALA A 275 -33.33 26.51 0.14
N GLU A 276 -34.62 26.79 -0.11
CA GLU A 276 -35.48 27.40 0.89
C GLU A 276 -35.73 26.37 2.00
N PHE A 277 -35.03 26.51 3.12
CA PHE A 277 -35.36 25.76 4.33
C PHE A 277 -36.64 26.36 4.94
N PRO A 278 -37.72 25.58 5.12
CA PRO A 278 -38.91 26.09 5.80
C PRO A 278 -38.54 26.48 7.23
N LYS A 279 -38.85 27.73 7.59
CA LYS A 279 -38.73 28.20 8.97
C LYS A 279 -39.65 27.35 9.84
N ALA A 280 -39.08 26.70 10.85
CA ALA A 280 -39.83 26.01 11.88
C ALA A 280 -40.81 26.99 12.55
N GLN A 281 -42.08 26.60 12.63
CA GLN A 281 -43.08 27.22 13.50
C GLN A 281 -42.88 26.74 14.93
#